data_AF-A0A662A6G3-F1
#
_entry.id   AF-A0A662A6G3-F1
#
_cell.length_a   1.000
_cell.length_b   1.000
_cell.length_c   1.000
_cell.angle_alpha   90.00
_cell.angle_beta   90.00
_cell.angle_gamma   90.00
#
_symmetry.space_group_name_H-M   'P 1'
#
loop_
_entity.id
_entity.type
_entity.pdbx_description
1 polymer ?
#
loop_
_entity_poly.entity_id
_entity_poly.type
_entity_poly.pdbx_seq_one_letter_code
_entity_poly.pdbx_strand_id
1 'polypeptide(L)' 'EEKPVGTTWIAIATPEKTIAQHFLFGENRERNIRKAALTALNMLRKELIS' A
#
# COMPACT_ATOMS: atom_id res chain seq x y z
N GLU A 1 20.71 0.24 -8.50
CA GLU A 1 19.53 -0.62 -8.33
C GLU A 1 18.36 -0.04 -9.09
N GLU A 2 17.72 -0.82 -9.96
CA GLU A 2 16.50 -0.37 -10.63
C GLU A 2 15.30 -0.55 -9.71
N LYS A 3 14.39 0.42 -9.73
CA LYS A 3 13.08 0.36 -9.08
C LYS A 3 12.11 -0.37 -10.02
N PRO A 4 11.80 -1.67 -9.81
CA PRO A 4 10.95 -2.40 -10.74
C PRO A 4 9.53 -1.81 -10.79
N VAL A 5 8.87 -1.94 -11.94
CA VAL A 5 7.45 -1.61 -12.06
C VAL A 5 6.65 -2.41 -11.03
N GLY A 6 5.71 -1.74 -10.36
CA GLY A 6 4.95 -2.34 -9.26
C GLY A 6 5.49 -2.02 -7.88
N THR A 7 6.73 -1.50 -7.78
CA THR A 7 7.27 -0.99 -6.51
C THR A 7 6.42 0.17 -5.99
N THR A 8 5.73 -0.07 -4.88
CA THR A 8 4.78 0.86 -4.27
C THR A 8 5.00 0.88 -2.77
N TRP A 9 5.27 2.06 -2.22
CA TRP A 9 5.24 2.27 -0.77
C TRP A 9 3.88 2.83 -0.40
N ILE A 10 3.28 2.27 0.67
CA ILE A 10 2.00 2.72 1.19
C ILE A 10 2.17 2.98 2.67
N ALA A 11 1.75 4.16 3.11
CA ALA A 11 1.72 4.53 4.52
C ALA A 11 0.30 4.95 4.92
N ILE A 12 -0.06 4.65 6.17
CA ILE A 12 -1.27 5.17 6.82
C ILE A 12 -0.89 5.74 8.19
N ALA A 13 -1.64 6.74 8.62
CA ALA A 13 -1.48 7.36 9.94
C ALA A 13 -2.82 7.34 10.66
N THR A 14 -2.82 6.86 11.90
CA THR A 14 -3.91 6.99 12.86
C THR A 14 -3.46 7.94 13.98
N PRO A 15 -4.35 8.36 14.90
CA PRO A 15 -3.95 9.16 16.06
C PRO A 15 -2.87 8.51 16.93
N GLU A 16 -2.78 7.17 16.94
CA GLU A 16 -1.89 6.40 17.80
C GLU A 16 -0.53 6.14 17.14
N LYS A 17 -0.49 5.92 15.83
CA LYS A 17 0.75 5.54 15.13
C LYS A 17 0.70 5.80 13.63
N THR A 18 1.88 5.82 13.03
CA THR A 18 2.07 5.79 11.57
C THR A 18 2.74 4.48 11.19
N ILE A 19 2.22 3.80 10.17
CA ILE A 19 2.83 2.59 9.61
C ILE A 19 3.10 2.80 8.11
N ALA A 20 4.24 2.29 7.64
CA ALA A 20 4.61 2.29 6.23
C ALA A 20 5.04 0.89 5.82
N GLN A 21 4.59 0.44 4.66
CA GLN A 21 4.91 -0.87 4.11
C GLN A 21 5.30 -0.78 2.64
N HIS A 22 6.28 -1.59 2.27
CA HIS A 22 6.74 -1.76 0.90
C HIS A 22 5.98 -2.91 0.23
N PHE A 23 5.47 -2.66 -0.97
CA PHE A 23 4.80 -3.64 -1.80
C PHE A 23 5.46 -3.69 -3.18
N LEU A 24 5.61 -4.90 -3.70
CA LEU A 24 5.91 -5.13 -5.11
C LEU A 24 4.68 -5.76 -5.75
N PHE A 25 3.92 -4.94 -6.48
CA PHE A 25 2.80 -5.42 -7.28
C PHE A 25 3.28 -6.01 -8.62
N GLY A 26 2.33 -6.40 -9.48
CA GLY A 26 2.67 -6.99 -10.78
C GLY A 26 3.16 -5.94 -11.78
N GLU A 27 3.32 -6.33 -13.03
CA GLU A 27 3.89 -5.44 -14.06
C GLU A 27 2.87 -4.51 -14.71
N ASN A 28 1.56 -4.77 -14.54
CA ASN A 28 0.52 -3.97 -15.16
C ASN A 28 0.20 -2.72 -14.32
N ARG A 29 0.56 -1.54 -14.84
CA ARG A 29 0.38 -0.24 -14.16
C ARG A 29 -1.07 0.04 -13.75
N GLU A 30 -2.05 -0.23 -14.61
CA GLU A 30 -3.46 0.04 -14.31
C GLU A 30 -3.95 -0.84 -13.16
N ARG A 31 -3.59 -2.12 -13.18
CA ARG A 31 -3.90 -3.05 -12.07
C ARG A 31 -3.19 -2.63 -10.79
N ASN A 32 -1.97 -2.11 -10.88
CA ASN A 32 -1.21 -1.65 -9.71
C ASN A 32 -1.87 -0.45 -9.03
N ILE A 33 -2.42 0.50 -9.78
CA ILE A 33 -3.16 1.64 -9.21
C ILE A 33 -4.35 1.12 -8.38
N ARG A 34 -5.15 0.22 -8.95
CA ARG A 34 -6.30 -0.38 -8.25
C ARG A 34 -5.86 -1.20 -7.03
N LYS A 35 -4.81 -2.01 -7.16
CA LYS A 35 -4.25 -2.81 -6.04
C LYS A 35 -3.70 -1.92 -4.92
N ALA A 36 -3.01 -0.83 -5.26
CA ALA A 36 -2.46 0.10 -4.27
C ALA A 36 -3.57 0.74 -3.43
N ALA A 37 -4.62 1.24 -4.09
CA ALA A 37 -5.77 1.83 -3.40
C ALA A 37 -6.47 0.82 -2.46
N LEU A 38 -6.75 -0.39 -2.95
CA LEU A 38 -7.37 -1.45 -2.14
C LEU A 38 -6.48 -1.88 -0.97
N THR A 39 -5.17 -1.95 -1.18
CA THR A 39 -4.20 -2.30 -0.13
C THR A 39 -4.17 -1.23 0.96
N ALA A 40 -4.10 0.05 0.58
CA ALA A 40 -4.11 1.16 1.53
C ALA A 40 -5.39 1.19 2.38
N LEU A 41 -6.56 1.02 1.75
CA LEU A 41 -7.83 0.96 2.46
C LEU A 41 -7.92 -0.25 3.40
N ASN A 42 -7.41 -1.41 2.99
CA ASN A 42 -7.40 -2.59 3.86
C ASN A 42 -6.40 -2.45 5.01
N MET A 43 -5.25 -1.79 4.81
CA MET A 43 -4.33 -1.44 5.90
C MET A 43 -5.05 -0.57 6.93
N LEU A 44 -5.75 0.49 6.49
CA LEU A 44 -6.49 1.37 7.39
C LEU A 44 -7.63 0.63 8.11
N ARG A 45 -8.41 -0.18 7.38
CA ARG A 45 -9.49 -1.00 7.94
C ARG A 45 -8.97 -1.92 9.05
N LYS A 46 -7.80 -2.54 8.86
CA LYS A 46 -7.19 -3.39 9.90
C LYS A 46 -6.82 -2.58 11.13
N GLU A 47 -6.21 -1.40 10.97
CA GLU A 47 -5.84 -0.57 12.13
C GLU A 47 -7.06 -0.02 12.90
N LEU A 48 -8.20 0.18 12.24
CA LEU A 48 -9.41 0.71 12.90
C LEU A 48 -10.31 -0.33 13.56
N ILE A 49 -10.28 -1.60 13.11
CA ILE A 49 -11.23 -2.65 13.53
C ILE A 49 -10.53 -3.80 14.31
N SER A 50 -9.20 -3.75 14.46
CA SER A 50 -8.46 -4.76 15.24
C SER A 50 -8.38 -4.41 16.72
#